data_AF-A0A9J6RBN1-F1
#
_entry.id   AF-A0A9J6RBN1-F1
#
_cell.length_a   1.000
_cell.length_b   1.000
_cell.length_c   1.000
_cell.angle_alpha   90.00
_cell.angle_beta   90.00
_cell.angle_gamma   90.00
#
_symmetry.space_group_name_H-M   'P 1'
#
loop_
_entity.id
_entity.type
_entity.pdbx_description
1 polymer ?
#
loop_
_entity_poly.entity_id
_entity_poly.type
_entity_poly.pdbx_seq_one_letter_code
_entity_poly.pdbx_strand_id
1 'polypeptide(L)'
;MTNERMKAIKIVDELIAYFFAHQLTDLTIDLNYGLSQLEISVQGSCDQKPDDLDQLKEVLNSERQEELEEYYSSLLGESRNYHELNLLGALVDSADISYQNQQLSITVYRKRS
;
A
#
# COMPACT_ATOMS: atom_id res chain seq x y z
N MET A 1 20.92 3.37 2.99
CA MET A 1 19.82 3.14 2.02
C MET A 1 19.35 4.50 1.53
N THR A 2 18.93 4.63 0.27
CA THR A 2 18.33 5.89 -0.23
C THR A 2 16.92 6.05 0.37
N ASN A 3 16.48 7.29 0.60
CA ASN A 3 15.16 7.59 1.18
C ASN A 3 14.02 6.85 0.44
N GLU A 4 14.06 6.82 -0.90
CA GLU A 4 13.08 6.10 -1.72
C GLU A 4 13.02 4.58 -1.49
N ARG A 5 14.15 3.93 -1.18
CA ARG A 5 14.13 2.50 -0.85
C ARG A 5 13.51 2.25 0.53
N MET A 6 13.66 3.19 1.45
CA MET A 6 13.00 3.13 2.75
C MET A 6 11.49 3.29 2.61
N LYS A 7 11.03 4.20 1.73
CA LYS A 7 9.61 4.35 1.40
C LYS A 7 9.04 3.08 0.78
N ALA A 8 9.78 2.44 -0.15
CA ALA A 8 9.36 1.15 -0.72
C ALA A 8 9.17 0.08 0.36
N ILE A 9 10.09 -0.01 1.33
CA ILE A 9 9.95 -0.95 2.46
C ILE A 9 8.68 -0.64 3.27
N LYS A 10 8.45 0.63 3.63
CA LYS A 10 7.26 1.04 4.38
C LYS A 10 5.96 0.71 3.63
N ILE A 11 5.91 0.96 2.33
CA ILE A 11 4.74 0.63 1.50
C ILE A 11 4.46 -0.88 1.55
N VAL A 12 5.51 -1.72 1.41
CA VAL A 12 5.36 -3.18 1.53
C VAL A 12 4.87 -3.58 2.92
N ASP A 13 5.45 -3.01 3.98
CA ASP A 13 5.09 -3.33 5.37
C ASP A 13 3.61 -3.04 5.64
N GLU A 14 3.10 -1.90 5.18
CA GLU A 14 1.69 -1.52 5.35
C GLU A 14 0.73 -2.38 4.51
N LEU A 15 1.11 -2.72 3.27
CA LEU A 15 0.31 -3.63 2.46
C LEU A 15 0.23 -5.02 3.13
N ILE A 16 1.34 -5.54 3.65
CA ILE A 16 1.34 -6.80 4.41
C ILE A 16 0.45 -6.68 5.65
N ALA A 17 0.55 -5.58 6.39
CA ALA A 17 -0.25 -5.33 7.59
C ALA A 17 -1.75 -5.34 7.27
N TYR A 18 -2.16 -4.69 6.18
CA TYR A 18 -3.55 -4.71 5.70
C TYR A 18 -4.04 -6.14 5.40
N PHE A 19 -3.27 -6.92 4.63
CA PHE A 19 -3.65 -8.30 4.33
C PHE A 19 -3.76 -9.16 5.60
N PHE A 20 -2.85 -9.00 6.56
CA PHE A 20 -2.92 -9.69 7.85
C PHE A 20 -4.10 -9.24 8.71
N ALA A 21 -4.50 -7.96 8.67
CA ALA A 21 -5.70 -7.48 9.36
C ALA A 21 -6.97 -8.17 8.85
N HIS A 22 -6.99 -8.56 7.58
CA HIS A 22 -8.06 -9.37 6.97
C HIS A 22 -7.80 -10.89 7.02
N GLN A 23 -6.87 -11.35 7.85
CA GLN A 23 -6.56 -12.77 8.10
C GLN A 23 -6.02 -13.51 6.84
N LEU A 24 -5.49 -12.80 5.84
CA LEU A 24 -4.84 -13.41 4.69
C LEU A 24 -3.38 -13.75 5.04
N THR A 25 -3.07 -15.04 5.19
CA THR A 25 -1.73 -15.48 5.64
C THR A 25 -0.84 -16.05 4.53
N ASP A 26 -1.40 -16.36 3.36
CA ASP A 26 -0.65 -16.80 2.19
C ASP A 26 -0.65 -15.68 1.15
N LEU A 27 0.51 -15.03 1.01
CA LEU A 27 0.68 -13.81 0.24
C LEU A 27 1.77 -14.00 -0.82
N THR A 28 1.49 -13.54 -2.03
CA THR A 28 2.53 -13.31 -3.05
C THR A 28 2.78 -11.82 -3.16
N ILE A 29 4.05 -11.44 -3.12
CA ILE A 29 4.49 -10.05 -3.22
C ILE A 29 5.43 -9.94 -4.42
N ASP A 30 5.10 -9.06 -5.37
CA ASP A 30 5.98 -8.65 -6.46
C ASP A 30 6.38 -7.19 -6.24
N LEU A 31 7.68 -6.91 -6.27
CA LEU A 31 8.20 -5.55 -6.15
C LEU A 31 9.13 -5.28 -7.33
N ASN A 32 8.74 -4.31 -8.15
CA ASN A 32 9.54 -3.82 -9.25
C ASN A 32 10.05 -2.42 -8.95
N TYR A 33 11.35 -2.33 -8.62
CA TYR A 33 12.04 -1.07 -8.38
C TYR A 33 12.58 -0.47 -9.70
N GLY A 34 11.66 -0.09 -10.59
CA GLY A 34 11.94 0.42 -11.93
C GLY A 34 12.61 1.80 -11.95
N LEU A 35 13.16 2.19 -13.10
CA LEU A 35 13.89 3.46 -13.26
C LEU A 35 12.99 4.71 -13.17
N SER A 36 11.75 4.62 -13.66
CA SER A 36 10.77 5.72 -13.68
C SER A 36 9.76 5.65 -12.54
N GLN A 37 9.41 4.44 -12.10
CA GLN A 37 8.40 4.21 -11.07
C GLN A 37 8.72 2.96 -10.25
N LEU A 38 8.24 2.95 -9.02
CA LEU A 38 8.08 1.80 -8.16
C LEU A 38 6.69 1.21 -8.39
N GLU A 39 6.63 -0.10 -8.52
CA GLU A 39 5.40 -0.88 -8.57
C GLU A 39 5.50 -1.99 -7.53
N ILE A 40 4.48 -2.10 -6.68
CA ILE A 40 4.39 -3.15 -5.64
C ILE A 40 3.02 -3.78 -5.78
N SER A 41 2.98 -5.10 -5.99
CA SER A 41 1.76 -5.89 -6.02
C SER A 41 1.74 -6.90 -4.89
N VAL A 42 0.64 -6.92 -4.12
CA VAL A 42 0.38 -7.93 -3.10
C VAL A 42 -0.92 -8.63 -3.44
N GLN A 43 -0.91 -9.95 -3.39
CA GLN A 43 -2.09 -10.78 -3.63
C GLN A 43 -2.20 -11.91 -2.62
N GLY A 44 -3.44 -12.30 -2.32
CA GLY A 44 -3.73 -13.41 -1.41
C GLY A 44 -5.14 -13.96 -1.60
N SER A 45 -5.34 -15.21 -1.17
CA SER A 45 -6.65 -15.87 -1.17
C SER A 45 -7.56 -15.24 -0.12
N CYS A 46 -8.74 -14.79 -0.56
CA CYS A 46 -9.67 -13.98 0.20
C CYS A 46 -11.09 -14.50 -0.01
N ASP A 47 -11.66 -15.19 0.99
CA ASP A 47 -12.99 -15.79 0.84
C ASP A 47 -14.13 -14.74 0.79
N GLN A 48 -13.90 -13.58 1.41
CA GLN A 48 -14.87 -12.49 1.50
C GLN A 48 -14.20 -11.15 1.17
N LYS A 49 -14.87 -10.33 0.34
CA LYS A 49 -14.40 -8.98 0.04
C LYS A 49 -14.28 -8.18 1.35
N PRO A 50 -13.14 -7.52 1.63
CA PRO A 50 -13.02 -6.59 2.74
C PRO A 50 -14.06 -5.46 2.67
N ASP A 51 -14.69 -5.14 3.79
CA ASP A 51 -15.75 -4.12 3.87
C ASP A 51 -15.21 -2.69 3.63
N ASP A 52 -13.94 -2.46 3.95
CA ASP A 52 -13.22 -1.20 3.81
C ASP A 52 -12.45 -1.08 2.48
N LEU A 53 -12.55 -2.07 1.58
CA LEU A 53 -11.79 -2.08 0.32
C LEU A 53 -12.06 -0.85 -0.55
N ASP A 54 -13.30 -0.36 -0.55
CA ASP A 54 -13.68 0.82 -1.33
C ASP A 54 -13.10 2.10 -0.71
N GLN A 55 -13.03 2.18 0.62
CA GLN A 55 -12.36 3.29 1.32
C GLN A 55 -10.85 3.25 1.06
N LEU A 56 -10.22 2.08 1.11
CA LEU A 56 -8.81 1.91 0.77
C LEU A 56 -8.53 2.40 -0.65
N LYS A 57 -9.41 2.05 -1.60
CA LYS A 57 -9.29 2.50 -2.98
C LYS A 57 -9.31 4.03 -3.11
N GLU A 58 -10.20 4.70 -2.39
CA GLU A 58 -10.27 6.17 -2.38
C GLU A 58 -8.99 6.79 -1.83
N VAL A 59 -8.49 6.27 -0.70
CA VAL A 59 -7.27 6.78 -0.04
C VAL A 59 -6.03 6.60 -0.91
N LEU A 60 -5.83 5.41 -1.49
CA LEU A 60 -4.65 5.11 -2.32
C LEU A 60 -4.66 5.80 -3.70
N ASN A 61 -5.80 6.35 -4.11
CA ASN A 61 -5.93 7.11 -5.35
C ASN A 61 -6.21 8.61 -5.09
N SER A 62 -6.05 9.06 -3.85
CA SER A 62 -6.09 10.49 -3.53
C SER A 62 -4.82 11.19 -3.99
N GLU A 63 -4.89 12.50 -4.22
CA GLU A 63 -3.74 13.27 -4.69
C GLU A 63 -2.62 13.29 -3.65
N ARG A 64 -1.43 12.85 -4.05
CA ARG A 64 -0.24 12.84 -3.19
C ARG A 64 0.18 14.26 -2.81
N GLN A 65 0.21 14.54 -1.52
CA GLN A 65 0.70 15.82 -0.98
C GLN A 65 2.21 15.73 -0.70
N GLU A 66 3.03 15.99 -1.73
CA GLU A 66 4.50 15.85 -1.67
C GLU A 66 5.13 16.61 -0.49
N GLU A 67 4.59 17.78 -0.17
CA GLU A 67 5.06 18.67 0.90
C GLU A 67 4.95 18.03 2.30
N LEU A 68 4.00 17.11 2.49
CA LEU A 68 3.76 16.44 3.77
C LEU A 68 4.32 15.01 3.81
N GLU A 69 4.93 14.55 2.71
CA GLU A 69 5.32 13.16 2.56
C GLU A 69 6.36 12.72 3.62
N GLU A 70 7.36 13.56 3.91
CA GLU A 70 8.37 13.22 4.91
C GLU A 70 7.77 13.14 6.32
N TYR A 71 6.81 14.03 6.63
CA TYR A 71 6.07 14.01 7.88
C TYR A 71 5.25 12.72 8.01
N TYR A 72 4.44 12.38 7.01
CA TYR A 72 3.64 11.16 7.04
C TYR A 72 4.49 9.89 7.03
N SER A 73 5.58 9.89 6.27
CA SER A 73 6.55 8.80 6.30
C SER A 73 7.09 8.58 7.71
N SER A 74 7.42 9.64 8.45
CA SER A 74 7.94 9.50 9.82
C SER A 74 6.94 8.87 10.80
N LEU A 75 5.64 9.03 10.55
CA LEU A 75 4.56 8.51 11.40
C LEU A 75 4.20 7.04 11.11
N LEU A 76 4.55 6.52 9.93
CA LEU A 76 4.30 5.13 9.55
C LEU A 76 5.01 4.15 10.48
N GLY A 77 4.26 3.17 10.99
CA GLY A 77 4.74 2.17 11.93
C GLY A 77 4.82 2.63 13.40
N GLU A 78 4.52 3.90 13.74
CA GLU A 78 4.50 4.38 15.13
C GLU A 78 3.21 4.02 15.88
N SER A 79 2.12 3.69 15.17
CA SER A 79 0.80 3.42 15.75
C SER A 79 0.05 2.37 14.91
N ARG A 80 -0.16 1.17 15.48
CA ARG A 80 -0.94 0.05 14.88
C ARG A 80 -2.46 0.29 14.83
N ASN A 81 -2.89 1.51 14.54
CA ASN A 81 -4.30 1.91 14.46
C ASN A 81 -4.63 2.32 13.02
N TYR A 82 -5.94 2.35 12.70
CA TYR A 82 -6.58 2.78 11.44
C TYR A 82 -6.03 4.03 10.69
N HIS A 83 -5.11 4.80 11.29
CA HIS A 83 -4.41 5.91 10.63
C HIS A 83 -3.38 5.44 9.59
N GLU A 84 -2.96 4.17 9.62
CA GLU A 84 -1.97 3.58 8.69
C GLU A 84 -2.40 3.65 7.23
N LEU A 85 -3.70 3.49 6.92
CA LEU A 85 -4.19 3.56 5.54
C LEU A 85 -4.01 4.95 4.91
N ASN A 86 -4.28 6.02 5.67
CA ASN A 86 -4.08 7.39 5.20
C ASN A 86 -2.60 7.70 4.95
N LEU A 87 -1.73 7.14 5.79
CA LEU A 87 -0.30 7.29 5.65
C LEU A 87 0.23 6.52 4.43
N LEU A 88 -0.31 5.34 4.14
CA LEU A 88 -0.01 4.59 2.92
C LEU A 88 -0.45 5.36 1.66
N GLY A 89 -1.65 5.96 1.68
CA GLY A 89 -2.13 6.84 0.61
C GLY A 89 -1.21 8.02 0.33
N ALA A 90 -0.57 8.58 1.36
CA ALA A 90 0.40 9.67 1.21
C ALA A 90 1.72 9.23 0.54
N LEU A 91 2.03 7.93 0.47
CA LEU A 91 3.27 7.42 -0.11
C LEU A 91 3.15 6.94 -1.55
N VAL A 92 1.94 6.80 -2.09
CA VAL A 92 1.70 6.27 -3.43
C VAL A 92 0.99 7.32 -4.29
N ASP A 93 1.08 7.19 -5.61
CA ASP A 93 0.39 8.09 -6.54
C ASP A 93 -0.93 7.53 -7.03
N SER A 94 -1.04 6.21 -7.12
CA SER A 94 -2.26 5.51 -7.52
C SER A 94 -2.20 4.04 -7.13
N ALA A 95 -3.37 3.38 -7.16
CA ALA A 95 -3.47 1.95 -6.92
C ALA A 95 -4.58 1.29 -7.74
N ASP A 96 -4.27 0.11 -8.27
CA ASP A 96 -5.24 -0.83 -8.83
C ASP A 96 -5.60 -1.87 -7.77
N ILE A 97 -6.90 -1.98 -7.48
CA ILE A 97 -7.43 -2.90 -6.48
C ILE A 97 -8.47 -3.80 -7.14
N SER A 98 -8.32 -5.11 -6.97
CA SER A 98 -9.25 -6.10 -7.49
C SER A 98 -9.57 -7.17 -6.45
N TYR A 99 -10.86 -7.54 -6.40
CA TYR A 99 -11.33 -8.71 -5.68
C TYR A 99 -12.16 -9.56 -6.66
N GLN A 100 -11.59 -10.66 -7.12
CA GLN A 100 -12.23 -11.55 -8.10
C GLN A 100 -11.83 -13.00 -7.80
N ASN A 101 -12.75 -13.95 -7.99
CA ASN A 101 -12.47 -15.39 -7.80
C ASN A 101 -11.88 -15.75 -6.42
N GLN A 102 -12.35 -15.11 -5.34
CA GLN A 102 -11.81 -15.28 -3.98
C GLN A 102 -10.31 -14.94 -3.88
N GLN A 103 -9.85 -13.99 -4.69
CA GLN A 103 -8.50 -13.47 -4.65
C GLN A 103 -8.56 -11.95 -4.54
N LEU A 104 -7.84 -11.43 -3.54
CA LEU A 104 -7.61 -10.00 -3.38
C LEU A 104 -6.24 -9.68 -3.98
N SER A 105 -6.17 -8.64 -4.80
CA SER A 105 -4.92 -8.11 -5.34
C SER A 105 -4.92 -6.58 -5.26
N ILE A 106 -3.82 -6.04 -4.76
CA ILE A 106 -3.56 -4.61 -4.63
C ILE A 106 -2.23 -4.32 -5.28
N THR A 107 -2.23 -3.49 -6.31
CA THR A 107 -1.01 -2.98 -6.94
C THR A 107 -0.94 -1.48 -6.75
N VAL A 108 0.15 -0.99 -6.18
CA VAL A 108 0.39 0.45 -5.97
C VAL A 108 1.52 0.94 -6.86
N TYR A 109 1.41 2.20 -7.27
CA TYR A 109 2.35 2.86 -8.16
C TYR A 109 2.89 4.12 -7.51
N ARG A 110 4.20 4.31 -7.55
CA ARG A 110 4.88 5.53 -7.09
C ARG A 110 5.91 5.98 -8.11
N LYS A 111 5.69 7.12 -8.75
CA LYS A 111 6.65 7.81 -9.61
C LYS A 111 7.84 8.28 -8.78
N ARG A 112 9.03 8.15 -9.36
CA ARG A 112 10.23 8.70 -8.73
C ARG A 112 10.24 10.22 -8.84
N SER A 113 10.42 10.89 -7.71
CA SER A 113 10.66 12.31 -7.54
C SER A 113 12.13 12.59 -7.24
#